data_AF-A0A163IBD6-F1
#
_entry.id   AF-A0A163IBD6-F1
#
_cell.length_a   1.000
_cell.length_b   1.000
_cell.length_c   1.000
_cell.angle_alpha   90.00
_cell.angle_beta   90.00
_cell.angle_gamma   90.00
#
_symmetry.space_group_name_H-M   'P 1'
#
loop_
_entity.id
_entity.type
_entity.pdbx_description
1 polymer ?
#
loop_
_entity_poly.entity_id
_entity_poly.type
_entity_poly.pdbx_seq_one_letter_code
_entity_poly.pdbx_strand_id
1 'polypeptide(L)'
;MPSHEVFPRVQGLKEFCNARKNFNVPVWGARYFGGRPNLNPPSWLHAYNSSDIPMAFGTADLLGSNTPAEAEMSRYMQSAWTAFANDPEHGLGWLTYNPPANTLVKLGFGKNTQALLGLGNEFDGLC
;
A
#
# COMPACT_ATOMS: atom_id res chain seq x y z
N MET A 1 -1.25 -24.85 -3.94
CA MET A 1 -2.60 -24.28 -3.73
C MET A 1 -2.40 -22.82 -3.35
N PRO A 2 -2.84 -21.83 -4.14
CA PRO A 2 -2.65 -20.45 -3.76
C PRO A 2 -3.65 -20.10 -2.66
N SER A 3 -3.14 -19.63 -1.52
CA SER A 3 -3.93 -19.02 -0.46
C SER A 3 -4.66 -17.80 -1.04
N HIS A 4 -5.97 -17.89 -1.22
CA HIS A 4 -6.80 -16.71 -1.44
C HIS A 4 -6.78 -15.87 -0.16
N GLU A 5 -5.92 -14.87 -0.12
CA GLU A 5 -5.93 -13.84 0.91
C GLU A 5 -7.18 -12.98 0.71
N VAL A 6 -8.17 -13.12 1.60
CA VAL A 6 -9.41 -12.34 1.55
C VAL A 6 -9.18 -11.02 2.29
N PHE A 7 -8.91 -9.95 1.54
CA PHE A 7 -8.72 -8.62 2.12
C PHE A 7 -10.04 -7.84 2.19
N PRO A 8 -10.33 -7.11 3.29
CA PRO A 8 -11.59 -6.39 3.48
C PRO A 8 -11.82 -5.24 2.47
N ARG A 9 -13.08 -4.86 2.27
CA ARG A 9 -13.56 -3.90 1.24
C ARG A 9 -13.06 -2.46 1.47
N VAL A 10 -12.92 -1.66 0.39
CA VAL A 10 -12.51 -0.24 0.48
C VAL A 10 -13.35 0.68 -0.43
N GLN A 11 -14.68 0.55 -0.39
CA GLN A 11 -15.60 1.29 -1.26
C GLN A 11 -15.39 2.83 -1.24
N GLY A 12 -15.12 3.42 -0.08
CA GLY A 12 -14.88 4.87 0.04
C GLY A 12 -13.60 5.35 -0.67
N LEU A 13 -12.55 4.52 -0.71
CA LEU A 13 -11.30 4.87 -1.40
C LEU A 13 -11.51 4.92 -2.92
N LYS A 14 -12.24 3.95 -3.47
CA LYS A 14 -12.62 3.91 -4.89
C LYS A 14 -13.38 5.17 -5.31
N GLU A 15 -14.40 5.53 -4.56
CA GLU A 15 -15.25 6.69 -4.87
C GLU A 15 -14.43 8.00 -4.87
N PHE A 16 -13.54 8.16 -3.89
CA PHE A 16 -12.62 9.30 -3.84
C PHE A 16 -11.67 9.36 -5.04
N CYS A 17 -11.03 8.24 -5.38
CA CYS A 17 -10.11 8.17 -6.53
C CYS A 17 -10.83 8.50 -7.85
N ASN A 18 -12.04 7.97 -8.04
CA ASN A 18 -12.85 8.26 -9.22
C ASN A 18 -13.29 9.73 -9.29
N ALA A 19 -13.68 10.33 -8.16
CA ALA A 19 -14.05 11.73 -8.11
C ALA A 19 -12.88 12.64 -8.53
N ARG A 20 -11.68 12.42 -7.98
CA ARG A 20 -10.47 13.20 -8.37
C ARG A 20 -10.14 13.05 -9.84
N LYS A 21 -10.18 11.81 -10.36
CA LYS A 21 -9.94 11.52 -11.78
C LYS A 21 -10.91 12.28 -12.68
N ASN A 22 -12.20 12.34 -12.33
CA ASN A 22 -13.22 13.06 -13.11
C ASN A 22 -12.97 14.58 -13.19
N PHE A 23 -12.24 15.15 -12.22
CA PHE A 23 -11.83 16.54 -12.21
C PHE A 23 -10.38 16.75 -12.72
N ASN A 24 -9.81 15.76 -13.41
CA ASN A 24 -8.42 15.79 -13.90
C ASN A 24 -7.38 16.06 -12.81
N VAL A 25 -7.67 15.66 -11.57
CA VAL A 25 -6.72 15.79 -10.46
C VAL A 25 -6.00 14.45 -10.31
N PRO A 26 -4.67 14.40 -10.46
CA PRO A 26 -3.89 13.17 -10.26
C PRO A 26 -4.15 12.55 -8.88
N VAL A 27 -4.23 11.23 -8.87
CA VAL A 27 -4.41 10.41 -7.66
C VAL A 27 -3.68 9.09 -7.84
N TRP A 28 -3.07 8.60 -6.76
CA TRP A 28 -2.36 7.32 -6.72
C TRP A 28 -3.05 6.44 -5.68
N GLY A 29 -3.60 5.31 -6.12
CA GLY A 29 -4.25 4.36 -5.21
C GLY A 29 -3.21 3.43 -4.62
N ALA A 30 -2.96 3.53 -3.30
CA ALA A 30 -2.07 2.63 -2.59
C ALA A 30 -2.83 1.81 -1.54
N ARG A 31 -2.45 0.52 -1.41
CA ARG A 31 -3.02 -0.39 -0.44
C ARG A 31 -1.90 -1.17 0.25
N TYR A 32 -1.92 -1.13 1.58
CA TYR A 32 -1.00 -1.89 2.43
C TYR A 32 -1.60 -3.25 2.79
N PHE A 33 -0.82 -4.30 2.60
CA PHE A 33 -1.25 -5.70 2.83
C PHE A 33 -0.59 -6.36 4.04
N GLY A 34 0.43 -5.72 4.62
CA GLY A 34 1.02 -6.15 5.89
C GLY A 34 1.84 -7.44 5.78
N GLY A 35 1.70 -8.31 6.79
CA GLY A 35 2.40 -9.60 6.87
C GLY A 35 3.84 -9.48 7.37
N ARG A 36 4.03 -8.80 8.51
CA ARG A 36 5.35 -8.47 9.08
C ARG A 36 5.44 -8.92 10.55
N PRO A 37 6.36 -9.85 10.90
CA PRO A 37 6.46 -10.44 12.24
C PRO A 37 6.53 -9.46 13.41
N ASN A 38 7.18 -8.30 13.25
CA ASN A 38 7.34 -7.36 14.36
C ASN A 38 6.07 -6.57 14.68
N LEU A 39 5.27 -6.27 13.66
CA LEU A 39 3.99 -5.57 13.79
C LEU A 39 2.82 -6.53 14.05
N ASN A 40 2.99 -7.81 13.67
CA ASN A 40 1.97 -8.85 13.72
C ASN A 40 2.55 -10.20 14.19
N PRO A 41 2.69 -10.42 15.50
CA PRO A 41 3.07 -11.72 16.04
C PRO A 41 2.11 -12.87 15.62
N PRO A 42 0.77 -12.68 15.55
CA PRO A 42 -0.12 -13.68 14.97
C PRO A 42 -0.11 -13.58 13.44
N SER A 43 0.27 -14.66 12.76
CA SER A 43 0.35 -14.72 11.30
C SER A 43 -0.98 -14.44 10.58
N TRP A 44 -2.12 -14.66 11.24
CA TRP A 44 -3.46 -14.43 10.70
C TRP A 44 -3.91 -12.97 10.74
N LEU A 45 -3.21 -12.08 11.47
CA LEU A 45 -3.65 -10.70 11.65
C LEU A 45 -3.36 -9.80 10.44
N HIS A 46 -2.34 -10.15 9.63
CA HIS A 46 -1.94 -9.42 8.41
C HIS A 46 -1.90 -7.89 8.63
N ALA A 47 -2.24 -7.06 7.64
CA ALA A 47 -2.46 -5.63 7.88
C ALA A 47 -3.74 -5.41 8.71
N TYR A 48 -3.59 -4.75 9.85
CA TYR A 48 -4.71 -4.18 10.62
C TYR A 48 -4.70 -2.65 10.53
N ASN A 49 -5.78 -2.02 11.01
CA ASN A 49 -5.92 -0.57 10.96
C ASN A 49 -4.73 0.13 11.63
N SER A 50 -4.13 1.10 10.93
CA SER A 50 -2.96 1.88 11.38
C SER A 50 -1.62 1.12 11.47
N SER A 51 -1.56 -0.16 11.08
CA SER A 51 -0.30 -0.93 11.07
C SER A 51 0.72 -0.44 10.04
N ASP A 52 0.30 0.38 9.07
CA ASP A 52 1.11 1.03 8.07
C ASP A 52 1.85 2.29 8.59
N ILE A 53 1.35 2.91 9.66
CA ILE A 53 1.90 4.16 10.21
C ILE A 53 3.37 3.97 10.66
N PRO A 54 3.73 2.99 11.51
CA PRO A 54 5.11 2.81 11.94
C PRO A 54 6.07 2.53 10.76
N MET A 55 5.58 1.89 9.71
CA MET A 55 6.35 1.63 8.49
C MET A 55 6.62 2.92 7.71
N ALA A 56 5.61 3.78 7.58
CA ALA A 56 5.71 5.07 6.91
C ALA A 56 6.62 6.07 7.64
N PHE A 57 6.69 6.00 8.97
CA PHE A 57 7.49 6.90 9.80
C PHE A 57 8.87 6.35 10.20
N GLY A 58 9.19 5.10 9.83
CA GLY A 58 10.48 4.50 10.19
C GLY A 58 10.60 4.12 11.66
N THR A 59 9.47 3.93 12.35
CA THR A 59 9.40 3.67 13.80
C THR A 59 8.87 2.28 14.14
N ALA A 60 8.84 1.36 13.16
CA ALA A 60 8.37 -0.01 13.37
C ALA A 60 9.23 -0.81 14.38
N ASP A 61 10.49 -0.39 14.58
CA ASP A 61 11.41 -0.97 15.55
C ASP A 61 10.97 -0.75 17.02
N LEU A 62 10.19 0.30 17.28
CA LEU A 62 9.60 0.57 18.61
C LEU A 62 8.62 -0.52 19.06
N LEU A 63 8.08 -1.30 18.12
CA LEU A 63 7.13 -2.38 18.37
C LEU A 63 7.80 -3.76 18.41
N GLY A 64 9.11 -3.81 18.15
CA GLY A 64 9.93 -5.01 18.07
C GLY A 64 11.00 -4.87 16.98
N SER A 65 12.13 -5.54 17.14
CA SER A 65 13.23 -5.45 16.17
C SER A 65 12.78 -5.78 14.75
N ASN A 66 13.05 -4.87 13.81
CA ASN A 66 12.78 -5.09 12.40
C ASN A 66 13.62 -6.25 11.85
N THR A 67 13.00 -7.14 11.12
CA THR A 67 13.65 -8.00 10.14
C THR A 67 14.23 -7.16 8.99
N PRO A 68 15.23 -7.67 8.23
CA PRO A 68 15.78 -6.94 7.09
C PRO A 68 14.73 -6.52 6.05
N ALA A 69 13.72 -7.38 5.82
CA ALA A 69 12.63 -7.11 4.88
C ALA A 69 11.67 -6.01 5.39
N GLU A 70 11.43 -5.94 6.70
CA GLU A 70 10.65 -4.84 7.32
C GLU A 70 11.40 -3.52 7.20
N ALA A 71 12.70 -3.52 7.50
CA ALA A 71 13.53 -2.33 7.39
C ALA A 71 13.60 -1.84 5.92
N GLU A 72 13.72 -2.75 4.95
CA GLU A 72 13.70 -2.40 3.53
C GLU A 72 12.35 -1.82 3.09
N MET A 73 11.25 -2.47 3.46
CA MET A 73 9.91 -1.98 3.14
C MET A 73 9.63 -0.62 3.78
N SER A 74 10.05 -0.40 5.03
CA SER A 74 9.89 0.89 5.70
C SER A 74 10.68 1.99 5.00
N ARG A 75 11.92 1.71 4.58
CA ARG A 75 12.69 2.65 3.75
C ARG A 75 12.00 2.93 2.42
N TYR A 76 11.44 1.91 1.78
CA TYR A 76 10.69 2.09 0.53
C TYR A 76 9.48 3.03 0.72
N MET A 77 8.67 2.81 1.75
CA MET A 77 7.50 3.67 2.05
C MET A 77 7.91 5.11 2.35
N GLN A 78 8.95 5.30 3.16
CA GLN A 78 9.50 6.63 3.46
C GLN A 78 9.99 7.33 2.18
N SER A 79 10.73 6.63 1.32
CA SER A 79 11.20 7.16 0.05
C SER A 79 10.03 7.53 -0.88
N ALA A 80 9.00 6.69 -0.98
CA ALA A 80 7.82 6.98 -1.79
C ALA A 80 7.08 8.23 -1.28
N TRP A 81 6.85 8.35 0.02
CA TRP A 81 6.16 9.51 0.61
C TRP A 81 6.98 10.78 0.50
N THR A 82 8.30 10.69 0.69
CA THR A 82 9.22 11.81 0.50
C THR A 82 9.25 12.26 -0.96
N ALA A 83 9.31 11.32 -1.90
CA ALA A 83 9.32 11.62 -3.32
C ALA A 83 8.02 12.33 -3.76
N PHE A 84 6.87 11.84 -3.29
CA PHE A 84 5.58 12.49 -3.53
C PHE A 84 5.48 13.89 -2.91
N ALA A 85 5.98 14.06 -1.67
CA ALA A 85 5.95 15.36 -1.00
C ALA A 85 6.87 16.39 -1.67
N ASN A 86 8.02 15.96 -2.21
CA ASN A 86 8.96 16.83 -2.90
C ASN A 86 8.47 17.24 -4.29
N ASP A 87 7.98 16.27 -5.08
CA ASP A 87 7.42 16.51 -6.41
C ASP A 87 6.27 15.53 -6.64
N PRO A 88 5.01 15.97 -6.43
CA PRO A 88 3.87 15.08 -6.59
C PRO A 88 3.59 14.74 -8.06
N GLU A 89 4.09 15.50 -9.03
CA GLU A 89 3.84 15.27 -10.46
C GLU A 89 4.86 14.30 -11.07
N HIS A 90 6.13 14.42 -10.69
CA HIS A 90 7.24 13.66 -11.31
C HIS A 90 8.09 12.86 -10.32
N GLY A 91 8.04 13.18 -9.03
CA GLY A 91 8.86 12.51 -8.01
C GLY A 91 8.38 11.10 -7.71
N LEU A 92 7.07 10.88 -7.74
CA LEU A 92 6.50 9.56 -7.50
C LEU A 92 6.56 8.71 -8.78
N GLY A 93 7.40 7.67 -8.79
CA GLY A 93 7.52 6.73 -9.90
C GLY A 93 6.31 5.79 -10.11
N TRP A 94 5.15 6.10 -9.51
CA TRP A 94 3.94 5.31 -9.63
C TRP A 94 3.02 5.87 -10.71
N LEU A 95 2.36 4.97 -11.43
CA LEU A 95 1.34 5.36 -12.39
C LEU A 95 0.11 5.92 -11.67
N THR A 96 -0.48 6.98 -12.22
CA THR A 96 -1.74 7.53 -11.70
C THR A 96 -2.85 6.50 -11.82
N TYR A 97 -3.77 6.53 -10.85
CA TYR A 97 -4.89 5.59 -10.75
C TYR A 97 -5.74 5.55 -12.02
N ASN A 98 -5.88 4.34 -12.54
CA ASN A 98 -6.75 4.01 -13.65
C ASN A 98 -7.39 2.64 -13.38
N PRO A 99 -8.70 2.57 -13.06
CA PRO A 99 -9.38 1.34 -12.65
C PRO A 99 -9.12 0.11 -13.55
N PRO A 100 -9.23 0.21 -14.89
CA PRO A 100 -8.99 -0.93 -15.78
C PRO A 100 -7.52 -1.28 -16.03
N ALA A 101 -6.55 -0.55 -15.46
CA ALA A 101 -5.13 -0.76 -15.72
C ALA A 101 -4.35 -1.09 -14.43
N ASN A 102 -3.13 -1.61 -14.59
CA ASN A 102 -2.25 -1.95 -13.46
C ASN A 102 -1.68 -0.70 -12.78
N THR A 103 -2.49 -0.06 -11.94
CA THR A 103 -2.20 1.23 -11.30
C THR A 103 -2.48 1.23 -9.80
N LEU A 104 -3.04 0.14 -9.25
CA LEU A 104 -3.11 -0.04 -7.81
C LEU A 104 -1.73 -0.41 -7.27
N VAL A 105 -1.21 0.41 -6.36
CA VAL A 105 0.07 0.20 -5.70
C VAL A 105 -0.13 -0.70 -4.50
N LYS A 106 0.34 -1.94 -4.60
CA LYS A 106 0.25 -2.95 -3.55
C LYS A 106 1.55 -2.94 -2.74
N LEU A 107 1.46 -2.42 -1.52
CA LEU A 107 2.55 -2.28 -0.56
C LEU A 107 2.57 -3.49 0.37
N GLY A 108 3.71 -4.18 0.47
CA GLY A 108 3.88 -5.35 1.34
C GLY A 108 3.10 -6.59 0.88
N PHE A 109 2.74 -6.67 -0.40
CA PHE A 109 1.99 -7.81 -0.94
C PHE A 109 2.90 -9.04 -1.08
N GLY A 110 2.55 -10.14 -0.40
CA GLY A 110 3.40 -11.32 -0.29
C GLY A 110 4.76 -11.01 0.36
N LYS A 111 5.85 -11.49 -0.26
CA LYS A 111 7.23 -11.28 0.24
C LYS A 111 7.92 -10.03 -0.32
N ASN A 112 7.20 -9.19 -1.05
CA ASN A 112 7.79 -8.02 -1.71
C ASN A 112 8.02 -6.88 -0.71
N THR A 113 9.18 -6.25 -0.82
CA THR A 113 9.61 -5.07 -0.04
C THR A 113 9.49 -3.76 -0.84
N GLN A 114 9.10 -3.87 -2.11
CA GLN A 114 8.77 -2.75 -2.99
C GLN A 114 7.30 -2.83 -3.41
N ALA A 115 6.80 -1.78 -4.07
CA ALA A 115 5.45 -1.81 -4.63
C ALA A 115 5.33 -2.85 -5.77
N LEU A 116 4.19 -3.53 -5.78
CA LEU A 116 3.71 -4.24 -6.95
C LEU A 116 2.50 -3.53 -7.54
N LEU A 117 2.39 -3.50 -8.86
CA LEU A 117 1.22 -2.95 -9.54
C LEU A 117 0.17 -4.04 -9.76
N GLY A 118 -1.08 -3.75 -9.40
CA GLY A 118 -2.25 -4.57 -9.66
C GLY A 118 -3.35 -3.76 -10.35
N LEU A 119 -4.43 -4.43 -10.77
CA LEU A 119 -5.55 -3.75 -11.41
C LEU A 119 -6.11 -2.69 -10.45
N GLY A 120 -6.35 -1.48 -10.97
CA GLY A 120 -6.89 -0.36 -10.18
C GLY A 120 -8.19 -0.71 -9.45
N ASN A 121 -8.99 -1.60 -10.05
CA ASN A 121 -10.27 -2.08 -9.52
C ASN A 121 -10.21 -3.49 -8.90
N GLU A 122 -9.01 -4.05 -8.64
CA GLU A 122 -8.83 -5.42 -8.12
C GLU A 122 -9.65 -5.70 -6.84
N PHE A 123 -9.87 -4.68 -6.01
CA PHE A 123 -10.61 -4.80 -4.74
C PHE A 123 -11.89 -3.95 -4.67
N ASP A 124 -12.43 -3.59 -5.84
CA ASP A 124 -13.58 -2.68 -5.99
C ASP A 124 -14.94 -3.40 -6.17
N GLY A 125 -14.93 -4.73 -6.16
CA GLY A 125 -16.10 -5.58 -6.35
C GLY A 125 -17.07 -5.54 -5.17
N LEU A 126 -18.37 -5.67 -5.48
CA LEU A 126 -19.40 -6.03 -4.50
C LEU A 126 -19.26 -7.52 -4.18
N CYS A 127 -19.52 -7.89 -2.92
CA CYS A 127 -19.44 -9.26 -2.43
C CYS A 127 -20.17 -10.27 -3.29
#